data_AF-A0A183LVI7-F1
#
_entry.id   AF-A0A183LVI7-F1
#
_cell.length_a   1.000
_cell.length_b   1.000
_cell.length_c   1.000
_cell.angle_alpha   90.00
_cell.angle_beta   90.00
_cell.angle_gamma   90.00
#
_symmetry.space_group_name_H-M   'P 1'
#
loop_
_entity.id
_entity.type
_entity.pdbx_description
1 polymer ?
#
loop_
_entity_poly.entity_id
_entity_poly.type
_entity_poly.pdbx_seq_one_letter_code
_entity_poly.pdbx_strand_id
1 'polypeptide(L)'
;MVFRLDPCEQLLNPLFYHLPFLYSFWAILNTICFNIVASLLLFSHICAAVTDPGLIPLHRYTVSQLASVQKPDGWTTCNKCGIHRPPRAHHCRICRRCVRRMDHHCPWLVIYVCI
;
A
#
# COMPACT_ATOMS: atom_id res chain seq x y z
N MET A 1 -9.45 26.81 42.50
CA MET A 1 -9.83 25.76 43.46
C MET A 1 -8.54 25.11 43.94
N VAL A 2 -8.00 25.60 45.06
CA VAL A 2 -6.77 25.06 45.64
C VAL A 2 -7.18 23.84 46.45
N PHE A 3 -6.86 22.65 45.96
CA PHE A 3 -7.08 21.41 46.70
C PHE A 3 -6.16 21.42 47.93
N ARG A 4 -6.74 21.57 49.14
CA ARG A 4 -6.03 21.25 50.39
C ARG A 4 -5.92 19.72 50.45
N LEU A 5 -4.71 19.20 50.28
CA LEU A 5 -4.42 17.77 50.45
C LEU A 5 -4.05 17.48 51.90
N ASP A 6 -4.49 16.33 52.40
CA ASP A 6 -4.32 15.90 53.78
C ASP A 6 -2.83 15.64 54.10
N PRO A 7 -2.39 15.81 55.38
CA PRO A 7 -0.99 15.64 55.77
C PRO A 7 -0.39 14.25 55.48
N CYS A 8 -1.23 13.23 55.28
CA CYS A 8 -0.80 11.85 55.02
C CYS A 8 -0.38 11.61 53.55
N GLU A 9 -0.90 12.39 52.59
CA GLU A 9 -0.50 12.29 51.18
C GLU A 9 0.90 12.87 50.92
N GLN A 10 1.45 13.64 51.86
CA GLN A 10 2.76 14.28 51.70
C GLN A 10 3.94 13.28 51.71
N LEU A 11 3.74 12.05 52.19
CA LEU A 11 4.75 10.98 52.24
C LEU A 11 4.83 10.15 50.94
N LEU A 12 3.85 10.23 50.03
CA LEU A 12 3.84 9.58 48.71
C LEU A 12 4.29 10.51 47.56
N ASN A 13 4.86 11.68 47.89
CA ASN A 13 5.10 12.76 46.94
C ASN A 13 6.24 12.60 45.92
N PRO A 14 7.32 11.81 46.08
CA PRO A 14 8.37 11.80 45.06
C PRO A 14 7.91 11.16 43.74
N LEU A 15 6.96 10.21 43.79
CA LEU A 15 6.43 9.57 42.58
C LEU A 15 5.44 10.49 41.83
N PHE A 16 4.67 11.31 42.54
CA PHE A 16 3.63 12.16 41.96
C PHE A 16 4.18 13.35 41.15
N TYR A 17 5.39 13.84 41.46
CA TYR A 17 6.06 14.88 40.66
C TYR A 17 6.79 14.32 39.43
N HIS A 18 7.22 13.05 39.44
CA HIS A 18 7.85 12.41 38.28
C HIS A 18 6.83 11.79 37.31
N LEU A 19 5.65 11.41 37.79
CA LEU A 19 4.55 10.84 37.00
C LEU A 19 4.11 11.73 35.80
N PRO A 20 3.89 13.06 35.94
CA PRO A 20 3.50 13.93 34.84
C PRO A 20 4.60 14.10 33.80
N PHE A 21 5.86 14.14 34.22
CA PHE A 21 7.02 14.27 33.33
C PHE A 21 7.25 12.99 32.52
N LEU A 22 7.21 11.83 33.17
CA LEU A 22 7.31 10.52 32.52
C LEU A 22 6.10 10.26 31.61
N TYR A 23 4.90 10.65 32.04
CA TYR A 23 3.69 10.57 31.22
C TYR A 23 3.77 11.49 29.99
N SER A 24 4.30 12.72 30.14
CA SER A 24 4.45 13.67 29.04
C SER A 24 5.52 13.22 28.03
N PHE A 25 6.68 12.74 28.50
CA PHE A 25 7.72 12.19 27.62
C PHE A 25 7.22 10.95 26.88
N TRP A 26 6.59 10.01 27.60
CA TRP A 26 6.01 8.81 27.00
C TRP A 26 4.89 9.17 26.01
N ALA A 27 4.03 10.13 26.32
CA ALA A 27 2.98 10.60 25.43
C ALA A 27 3.55 11.24 24.15
N ILE A 28 4.60 12.07 24.25
CA ILE A 28 5.26 12.67 23.08
C ILE A 28 5.89 11.57 22.22
N LEU A 29 6.60 10.63 22.82
CA LEU A 29 7.21 9.51 22.09
C LEU A 29 6.16 8.67 21.36
N ASN A 30 5.08 8.29 22.04
CA ASN A 30 3.98 7.53 21.43
C ASN A 30 3.31 8.31 20.30
N THR A 31 3.11 9.63 20.49
CA THR A 31 2.55 10.50 19.44
C THR A 31 3.44 10.52 18.22
N ILE A 32 4.75 10.66 18.40
CA ILE A 32 5.72 10.65 17.29
C ILE A 32 5.71 9.28 16.59
N CYS A 33 5.83 8.18 17.34
CA CYS A 33 5.80 6.83 16.80
C CYS A 33 4.52 6.54 16.02
N PHE A 34 3.36 6.91 16.56
CA PHE A 34 2.07 6.72 15.89
C PHE A 34 2.00 7.49 14.57
N ASN A 35 2.42 8.76 14.55
CA ASN A 35 2.40 9.57 13.34
C ASN A 35 3.39 9.03 12.27
N ILE A 36 4.56 8.56 12.68
CA ILE A 36 5.52 7.93 11.76
C ILE A 36 4.89 6.70 11.13
N VAL A 37 4.36 5.78 11.94
CA VAL A 37 3.70 4.56 11.41
C VAL A 37 2.52 4.92 10.50
N ALA A 38 1.68 5.86 10.91
CA ALA A 38 0.54 6.31 10.10
C ALA A 38 0.97 6.91 8.75
N SER A 39 2.03 7.73 8.74
CA SER A 39 2.57 8.32 7.51
C SER A 39 3.16 7.26 6.57
N LEU A 40 3.88 6.26 7.09
CA LEU A 40 4.43 5.16 6.31
C LEU A 40 3.31 4.27 5.74
N LEU A 41 2.27 3.99 6.52
CA LEU A 41 1.09 3.25 6.05
C LEU A 41 0.37 4.01 4.94
N LEU A 42 0.14 5.31 5.11
CA LEU A 42 -0.51 6.12 4.09
C LEU A 42 0.34 6.20 2.82
N PHE A 43 1.65 6.43 2.96
CA PHE A 43 2.57 6.50 1.82
C PHE A 43 2.59 5.18 1.04
N SER A 44 2.75 4.05 1.73
CA SER A 44 2.73 2.73 1.09
C SER A 44 1.41 2.42 0.40
N HIS A 45 0.28 2.81 1.00
CA HIS A 45 -1.04 2.67 0.39
C HIS A 45 -1.20 3.54 -0.86
N ILE A 46 -0.73 4.80 -0.83
CA ILE A 46 -0.77 5.70 -1.99
C ILE A 46 0.13 5.14 -3.10
N CYS A 47 1.38 4.78 -2.79
CA CYS A 47 2.30 4.21 -3.75
C CYS A 47 1.73 2.95 -4.39
N ALA A 48 1.15 2.05 -3.60
CA ALA A 48 0.40 0.92 -4.14
C ALA A 48 -0.64 1.44 -5.12
N ALA A 49 -1.62 2.25 -4.66
CA ALA A 49 -2.77 2.75 -5.41
C ALA A 49 -2.46 3.48 -6.74
N VAL A 50 -1.31 4.16 -6.85
CA VAL A 50 -0.97 4.98 -8.03
C VAL A 50 0.07 4.34 -8.95
N THR A 51 0.72 3.25 -8.54
CA THR A 51 1.75 2.62 -9.36
C THR A 51 1.13 1.98 -10.60
N ASP A 52 1.78 2.15 -11.76
CA ASP A 52 1.36 1.48 -12.99
C ASP A 52 1.42 -0.05 -12.75
N PRO A 53 0.30 -0.76 -12.94
CA PRO A 53 0.24 -2.21 -12.76
C PRO A 53 1.09 -3.00 -13.77
N GLY A 54 1.80 -2.36 -14.68
CA GLY A 54 2.54 -3.03 -15.74
C GLY A 54 1.63 -3.33 -16.92
N LEU A 55 1.01 -2.28 -17.45
CA LEU A 55 0.20 -2.36 -18.67
C LEU A 55 1.03 -2.93 -19.84
N ILE A 56 0.45 -3.87 -20.58
CA ILE A 56 1.00 -4.25 -21.88
C ILE A 56 0.51 -3.19 -22.89
N PRO A 57 1.41 -2.47 -23.58
CA PRO A 57 1.02 -1.39 -24.48
C PRO A 57 0.31 -1.96 -25.72
N LEU A 58 -1.01 -2.06 -25.63
CA LEU A 58 -1.88 -2.55 -26.70
C LEU A 58 -2.18 -1.52 -27.76
N HIS A 59 -2.26 -0.25 -27.35
CA HIS A 59 -2.74 0.81 -28.23
C HIS A 59 -1.82 1.08 -29.44
N ARG A 60 -0.52 0.75 -29.33
CA ARG A 60 0.46 1.06 -30.36
C ARG A 60 0.46 0.11 -31.56
N TYR A 61 -0.21 -1.04 -31.47
CA TYR A 61 -0.25 -2.02 -32.56
C TYR A 61 -1.70 -2.30 -32.95
N THR A 62 -2.00 -2.23 -34.24
CA THR A 62 -3.28 -2.73 -34.75
C THR A 62 -3.36 -4.25 -34.52
N VAL A 63 -4.57 -4.79 -34.37
CA VAL A 63 -4.78 -6.26 -34.22
C VAL A 63 -4.08 -7.03 -35.35
N SER A 64 -4.06 -6.47 -36.56
CA SER A 64 -3.34 -7.01 -37.71
C SER A 64 -1.82 -7.01 -37.54
N GLN A 65 -1.24 -5.96 -36.94
CA GLN A 65 0.21 -5.92 -36.67
C GLN A 65 0.60 -6.88 -35.55
N LEU A 66 -0.20 -7.01 -34.49
CA LEU A 66 0.03 -7.99 -33.42
C LEU A 66 -0.01 -9.44 -33.90
N ALA A 67 -0.88 -9.75 -34.87
CA ALA A 67 -0.94 -11.09 -35.49
C ALA A 67 0.28 -11.39 -36.37
N SER A 68 0.90 -10.35 -36.94
CA SER A 68 2.11 -10.49 -37.79
C SER A 68 3.42 -10.49 -36.99
N VAL A 69 3.41 -10.02 -35.75
CA VAL A 69 4.59 -10.06 -34.87
C VAL A 69 4.80 -11.50 -34.43
N GLN A 70 5.93 -12.07 -34.85
CA GLN A 70 6.32 -13.41 -34.46
C GLN A 70 6.33 -13.53 -32.94
N LYS A 71 5.57 -14.52 -32.45
CA LYS A 71 5.43 -14.80 -31.02
C LYS A 71 6.81 -15.19 -30.45
N PRO A 72 7.37 -14.42 -29.49
CA PRO A 72 8.63 -14.81 -28.86
C PRO A 72 8.46 -16.10 -28.06
N ASP A 73 9.54 -16.88 -27.95
CA ASP A 73 9.53 -18.13 -27.20
C ASP A 73 9.11 -17.92 -25.75
N GLY A 74 8.26 -18.83 -25.23
CA GLY A 74 7.72 -18.76 -23.88
C GLY A 74 6.60 -17.74 -23.65
N TRP A 75 6.18 -16.97 -24.66
CA TRP A 75 4.99 -16.12 -24.55
C TRP A 75 3.72 -16.98 -24.67
N THR A 76 2.59 -16.46 -24.21
CA THR A 76 1.27 -17.09 -24.41
C THR A 76 0.33 -16.13 -25.11
N THR A 77 -0.80 -16.58 -25.63
CA THR A 77 -1.77 -15.68 -26.28
C THR A 77 -2.99 -15.52 -25.38
N CYS A 78 -3.50 -14.31 -25.25
CA CYS A 78 -4.76 -14.05 -24.57
C CYS A 78 -5.93 -14.14 -25.55
N ASN A 79 -6.84 -15.08 -25.36
CA ASN A 79 -8.00 -15.25 -26.24
C ASN A 79 -8.99 -14.07 -26.19
N LYS A 80 -9.02 -13.33 -25.06
CA LYS A 80 -9.94 -12.18 -24.88
C LYS A 80 -9.41 -10.89 -25.50
N CYS A 81 -8.10 -10.68 -25.40
CA CYS A 81 -7.45 -9.48 -25.92
C CYS A 81 -6.83 -9.69 -27.31
N GLY A 82 -6.71 -10.93 -27.78
CA GLY A 82 -6.11 -11.28 -29.07
C GLY A 82 -4.61 -11.00 -29.17
N ILE A 83 -3.90 -10.92 -28.03
CA ILE A 83 -2.50 -10.45 -27.98
C ILE A 83 -1.55 -11.53 -27.47
N HIS A 84 -0.29 -11.46 -27.86
CA HIS A 84 0.79 -12.19 -27.20
C HIS A 84 1.14 -11.51 -25.87
N ARG A 85 1.19 -12.30 -24.80
CA ARG A 85 1.49 -11.86 -23.44
C ARG A 85 2.78 -12.52 -22.94
N PRO A 86 3.66 -11.75 -22.27
CA PRO A 86 4.90 -12.28 -21.72
C PRO A 86 4.63 -13.32 -20.61
N PRO A 87 5.64 -14.11 -20.23
CA PRO A 87 5.52 -14.99 -19.06
C PRO A 87 5.10 -14.19 -17.82
N ARG A 88 4.26 -14.82 -16.98
CA ARG A 88 3.61 -14.21 -15.80
C ARG A 88 2.61 -13.08 -16.08
N ALA A 89 2.20 -12.85 -17.33
CA ALA A 89 1.12 -11.91 -17.62
C ALA A 89 -0.25 -12.60 -17.59
N HIS A 90 -1.24 -11.95 -16.97
CA HIS A 90 -2.60 -12.47 -16.82
C HIS A 90 -3.64 -11.46 -17.32
N HIS A 91 -4.79 -11.97 -17.76
CA HIS A 91 -5.92 -11.12 -18.16
C HIS A 91 -6.81 -10.88 -16.94
N CYS A 92 -6.93 -9.63 -16.52
CA CYS A 92 -7.86 -9.25 -15.48
C CYS A 92 -9.25 -9.07 -16.08
N ARG A 93 -10.23 -9.90 -15.65
CA ARG A 93 -11.62 -9.82 -16.12
C ARG A 93 -12.30 -8.51 -15.69
N ILE A 94 -11.97 -8.00 -14.51
CA ILE A 94 -12.59 -6.80 -13.93
C ILE A 94 -12.12 -5.57 -14.70
N CYS A 95 -10.82 -5.44 -14.91
CA CYS A 95 -10.22 -4.31 -15.63
C CYS A 95 -10.20 -4.47 -17.16
N ARG A 96 -10.63 -5.64 -17.66
CA ARG A 96 -10.77 -6.02 -19.08
C ARG A 96 -9.49 -5.83 -19.90
N ARG A 97 -8.33 -6.12 -19.31
CA ARG A 97 -7.01 -5.94 -19.95
C ARG A 97 -5.99 -6.94 -19.45
N CYS A 98 -4.93 -7.16 -20.24
CA CYS A 98 -3.77 -7.94 -19.81
C CYS A 98 -2.75 -7.09 -19.06
N VAL A 99 -2.22 -7.64 -17.98
CA VAL A 99 -1.31 -6.97 -17.05
C VAL A 99 -0.07 -7.85 -16.87
N ARG A 100 1.14 -7.26 -16.90
CA ARG A 100 2.41 -7.95 -16.67
C ARG A 100 2.58 -8.24 -15.19
N ARG A 101 3.03 -9.46 -14.87
CA ARG A 101 3.30 -9.88 -13.47
C ARG A 101 2.11 -9.59 -12.55
N MET A 102 0.91 -9.85 -13.04
CA MET A 102 -0.30 -9.67 -12.24
C MET A 102 -0.38 -10.79 -11.21
N ASP A 103 -0.54 -10.42 -9.95
CA ASP A 103 -0.88 -11.38 -8.90
C ASP A 103 -2.38 -11.37 -8.68
N HIS A 104 -2.94 -10.22 -8.26
CA HIS A 104 -4.35 -10.15 -7.90
C HIS A 104 -4.96 -8.77 -8.21
N HIS A 105 -6.27 -8.76 -8.44
CA HIS A 105 -7.05 -7.53 -8.48
C HIS A 105 -7.58 -7.24 -7.08
N CYS A 106 -7.12 -6.14 -6.47
CA CYS A 106 -7.59 -5.71 -5.15
C CYS A 106 -8.64 -4.61 -5.30
N PRO A 107 -9.91 -4.85 -4.94
CA PRO A 107 -10.96 -3.82 -5.02
C PRO A 107 -10.68 -2.61 -4.10
N TRP A 108 -9.96 -2.84 -2.99
CA TRP A 108 -9.70 -1.84 -1.95
C TRP A 108 -8.66 -0.80 -2.35
N LEU A 109 -7.69 -1.19 -3.20
CA LEU A 109 -6.64 -0.29 -3.70
C LEU A 109 -7.02 0.37 -5.02
N VAL A 110 -8.19 0.05 -5.59
CA VAL A 110 -8.69 0.56 -6.88
C VAL A 110 -7.80 0.19 -8.08
N ILE A 111 -6.81 -0.69 -7.86
CA ILE A 111 -5.82 -1.18 -8.83
C ILE A 111 -5.35 -2.60 -8.50
N TYR A 112 -4.80 -3.22 -9.54
CA TYR A 112 -4.03 -4.46 -9.59
C TYR A 112 -2.74 -4.33 -8.78
N VAL A 113 -2.49 -5.28 -7.89
CA VAL A 113 -1.23 -5.37 -7.14
C VAL A 113 -0.30 -6.33 -7.88
N CYS A 114 0.93 -5.85 -8.11
CA CYS A 114 2.07 -6.64 -8.57
C CYS A 114 3.03 -6.83 -7.36
N ILE A 115 2.94 -7.97 -6.69
CA ILE A 115 3.95 -8.51 -5.77
C ILE A 115 4.74 -9.61 -6.50
#